data_AF-A0A4C1TL40-F1
#
_entry.id   AF-A0A4C1TL40-F1
#
_cell.length_a   1.000
_cell.length_b   1.000
_cell.length_c   1.000
_cell.angle_alpha   90.00
_cell.angle_beta   90.00
_cell.angle_gamma   90.00
#
_symmetry.space_group_name_H-M   'P 1'
#
loop_
_entity.id
_entity.type
_entity.pdbx_description
1 polymer ?
#
loop_
_entity_poly.entity_id
_entity_poly.type
_entity_poly.pdbx_seq_one_letter_code
_entity_poly.pdbx_strand_id
1 'polypeptide(L)'
;MQGRSCCGAAAVPIRGRPGVGRRVPINSASMAALRPIALHDLQRSHANTCTSLTSLIYSVRRAVICTYTIEWQKRGLPHVHLLVWLVNKIRPNQIDSVISAEVRKKEEDPVLFEIVKKHMVHGPCGTLNRNSPCMRDSKCSKKFPKPFQTQTSTSDDGYPKYRRRSPDQGGQSATVRNYNIDNRWIVPYNPLLLKIFDAHINVELCSSMKSIQYVTKYNNKGSDQATFSIQSPNEVETYQSGRYICSSEAVWRILSFEVHDRAPTIVHLAVHLENGQRVYFTENNIQEVVNNPRDTTLTAFFKLCAQDDFAKTLIYNRVPSYYTWNQSSKTFQRRKQGTAVDGFPGIKKTDALGRVYVIHPNNSECFHLRMLLDVVKGPTSFAHLRTIQGVIYNTYQMACKAMGLLEDDSHWENTLSEAAICSSATSLRHLFAIIVAFCQVTDFVSLWNKFRENTASDILIRQRRELVSDDLQYEQNIFDEALFELNKVVQLLSRGTEKTFLINLLLTKVRSTGKIALAVASSGIAATLLEGGRTAHSTFKLPLKIATDDNNSVCSVSKQSNTGKLIRDCSLIVWDEATMSNKTSVEALDRTMRDLRSKNAPMGGCVILF
;
A
#
# COMPACT_ATOMS: atom_id res chain seq x y z
N MET A 1 16.20 34.06 7.80
CA MET A 1 16.76 35.35 7.35
C MET A 1 17.60 35.11 6.11
N GLN A 2 17.48 35.99 5.11
CA GLN A 2 18.19 36.08 3.81
C GLN A 2 17.99 34.86 2.87
N GLY A 3 17.32 34.92 1.72
CA GLY A 3 16.98 36.03 0.86
C GLY A 3 18.10 36.30 -0.15
N ARG A 4 17.98 35.77 -1.38
CA ARG A 4 18.46 36.40 -2.63
C ARG A 4 17.83 35.76 -3.87
N SER A 5 17.03 36.59 -4.53
CA SER A 5 16.66 36.63 -5.96
C SER A 5 17.91 36.96 -6.81
N CYS A 6 17.98 37.10 -8.15
CA CYS A 6 17.13 37.38 -9.31
C CYS A 6 17.89 36.79 -10.55
N CYS A 7 17.39 36.64 -11.78
CA CYS A 7 16.90 37.62 -12.78
C CYS A 7 16.25 36.83 -13.94
N GLY A 8 15.34 37.32 -14.80
CA GLY A 8 14.80 38.67 -15.03
C GLY A 8 14.45 38.80 -16.53
N ALA A 9 13.30 39.43 -16.84
CA ALA A 9 13.04 40.12 -18.11
C ALA A 9 11.90 41.13 -17.87
N ALA A 10 12.02 42.30 -18.51
CA ALA A 10 11.59 43.60 -18.01
C ALA A 10 10.17 44.03 -18.45
N ALA A 11 9.57 44.94 -17.66
CA ALA A 11 8.77 46.05 -18.17
C ALA A 11 8.85 47.25 -17.20
N VAL A 12 9.05 48.42 -17.79
CA VAL A 12 9.39 49.75 -17.24
C VAL A 12 8.17 50.43 -16.55
N PRO A 13 8.34 51.33 -15.56
CA PRO A 13 7.30 51.70 -14.59
C PRO A 13 6.50 52.95 -14.98
N ILE A 14 5.21 52.97 -14.61
CA ILE A 14 4.42 54.21 -14.49
C ILE A 14 4.36 54.57 -13.00
N ARG A 15 4.85 55.77 -12.67
CA ARG A 15 4.83 56.36 -11.33
C ARG A 15 3.39 56.76 -10.92
N GLY A 16 2.98 56.37 -9.72
CA GLY A 16 1.80 56.90 -9.01
C GLY A 16 1.88 56.59 -7.51
N ARG A 17 1.77 57.62 -6.67
CA ARG A 17 1.91 57.61 -5.19
C ARG A 17 0.79 56.82 -4.46
N PRO A 18 0.99 56.47 -3.16
CA PRO A 18 0.12 55.55 -2.43
C PRO A 18 -1.16 56.24 -1.94
N GLY A 19 -2.31 55.57 -2.09
CA GLY A 19 -3.59 56.05 -1.62
C GLY A 19 -4.57 54.89 -1.34
N VAL A 20 -5.03 54.86 -0.10
CA VAL A 20 -6.22 54.24 0.53
C VAL A 20 -7.21 53.52 -0.40
N GLY A 21 -7.64 52.34 0.04
CA GLY A 21 -8.47 51.41 -0.70
C GLY A 21 -9.78 51.96 -1.28
N ARG A 22 -10.06 51.53 -2.51
CA ARG A 22 -11.42 51.43 -3.07
C ARG A 22 -11.52 50.17 -3.93
N ARG A 23 -12.63 49.43 -3.77
CA ARG A 23 -13.08 48.42 -4.72
C ARG A 23 -13.22 49.08 -6.09
N VAL A 24 -12.50 48.57 -7.09
CA VAL A 24 -12.71 48.94 -8.48
C VAL A 24 -13.71 47.94 -9.08
N PRO A 25 -14.88 48.35 -9.58
CA PRO A 25 -15.75 47.47 -10.35
C PRO A 25 -15.01 47.10 -11.64
N ILE A 26 -15.01 45.81 -11.99
CA ILE A 26 -14.47 45.36 -13.26
C ILE A 26 -15.36 45.96 -14.36
N ASN A 27 -14.84 46.95 -15.09
CA ASN A 27 -15.47 47.50 -16.28
C ASN A 27 -15.60 46.40 -17.35
N SER A 28 -16.78 46.35 -17.96
CA SER A 28 -17.25 45.42 -19.00
C SER A 28 -16.44 45.41 -20.32
N ALA A 29 -15.33 46.16 -20.41
CA ALA A 29 -14.50 46.26 -21.61
C ALA A 29 -13.34 45.25 -21.68
N SER A 30 -13.08 44.45 -20.63
CA SER A 30 -12.03 43.41 -20.63
C SER A 30 -12.53 42.00 -20.94
N MET A 31 -13.84 41.81 -21.16
CA MET A 31 -14.45 40.54 -21.60
C MET A 31 -14.47 40.34 -23.12
N ALA A 32 -14.02 41.32 -23.92
CA ALA A 32 -14.22 41.31 -25.37
C ALA A 32 -13.12 40.59 -26.20
N ALA A 33 -12.13 39.93 -25.58
CA ALA A 33 -11.02 39.27 -26.29
C ALA A 33 -11.00 37.73 -26.19
N LEU A 34 -12.08 37.11 -25.70
CA LEU A 34 -12.29 35.67 -25.79
C LEU A 34 -13.48 35.42 -26.72
N ARG A 35 -13.23 34.90 -27.93
CA ARG A 35 -14.32 34.45 -28.81
C ARG A 35 -15.22 33.48 -28.02
N PRO A 36 -16.53 33.72 -27.92
CA PRO A 36 -17.46 32.92 -27.11
C PRO A 36 -17.90 31.66 -27.86
N ILE A 37 -16.96 30.92 -28.42
CA ILE A 37 -17.20 29.59 -29.00
C ILE A 37 -16.26 28.63 -28.27
N ALA A 38 -16.87 27.66 -27.58
CA ALA A 38 -16.24 26.46 -27.02
C ALA A 38 -15.52 26.52 -25.66
N LEU A 39 -15.95 27.32 -24.67
CA LEU A 39 -15.67 26.97 -23.26
C LEU A 39 -16.75 26.04 -22.70
N HIS A 40 -18.01 26.36 -23.00
CA HIS A 40 -19.18 25.54 -22.63
C HIS A 40 -19.17 24.17 -23.34
N ASP A 41 -18.81 24.13 -24.63
CA ASP A 41 -18.74 22.88 -25.40
C ASP A 41 -17.53 22.02 -25.04
N LEU A 42 -16.36 22.62 -24.72
CA LEU A 42 -15.21 21.85 -24.22
C LEU A 42 -15.48 21.27 -22.82
N GLN A 43 -16.11 22.03 -21.93
CA GLN A 43 -16.37 21.57 -20.55
C GLN A 43 -17.48 20.51 -20.51
N ARG A 44 -18.55 20.69 -21.30
CA ARG A 44 -19.63 19.69 -21.44
C ARG A 44 -19.16 18.44 -22.18
N SER A 45 -18.31 18.60 -23.22
CA SER A 45 -17.61 17.48 -23.86
C SER A 45 -16.72 16.75 -22.86
N HIS A 46 -15.84 17.42 -22.12
CA HIS A 46 -14.88 16.80 -21.20
C HIS A 46 -15.53 16.13 -19.98
N ALA A 47 -16.60 16.71 -19.41
CA ALA A 47 -17.34 16.08 -18.32
C ALA A 47 -18.08 14.81 -18.80
N ASN A 48 -18.75 14.89 -19.96
CA ASN A 48 -19.33 13.71 -20.61
C ASN A 48 -18.27 12.69 -21.01
N THR A 49 -17.07 13.14 -21.36
CA THR A 49 -15.91 12.31 -21.70
C THR A 49 -15.35 11.58 -20.49
N CYS A 50 -15.35 12.19 -19.29
CA CYS A 50 -14.93 11.51 -18.05
C CYS A 50 -15.95 10.46 -17.60
N THR A 51 -17.24 10.77 -17.66
CA THR A 51 -18.32 9.79 -17.39
C THR A 51 -18.35 8.68 -18.45
N SER A 52 -18.03 9.02 -19.70
CA SER A 52 -17.87 8.05 -20.79
C SER A 52 -16.57 7.26 -20.65
N LEU A 53 -15.50 7.82 -20.09
CA LEU A 53 -14.21 7.14 -19.83
C LEU A 53 -14.38 6.09 -18.73
N THR A 54 -15.03 6.42 -17.61
CA THR A 54 -15.39 5.41 -16.60
C THR A 54 -16.32 4.37 -17.21
N SER A 55 -17.39 4.77 -17.88
CA SER A 55 -18.32 3.84 -18.54
C SER A 55 -17.67 2.97 -19.62
N LEU A 56 -16.70 3.49 -20.38
CA LEU A 56 -15.93 2.78 -21.39
C LEU A 56 -14.91 1.84 -20.76
N ILE A 57 -14.20 2.26 -19.70
CA ILE A 57 -13.27 1.41 -18.97
C ILE A 57 -14.01 0.26 -18.27
N TYR A 58 -15.22 0.51 -17.77
CA TYR A 58 -16.14 -0.52 -17.28
C TYR A 58 -16.69 -1.41 -18.41
N SER A 59 -17.08 -0.83 -19.56
CA SER A 59 -17.64 -1.58 -20.69
C SER A 59 -16.61 -2.42 -21.44
N VAL A 60 -15.33 -2.05 -21.39
CA VAL A 60 -14.20 -2.83 -21.94
C VAL A 60 -13.85 -4.05 -21.03
N ARG A 61 -14.75 -4.42 -20.10
CA ARG A 61 -14.86 -5.73 -19.43
C ARG A 61 -13.62 -6.22 -18.68
N ARG A 62 -12.77 -5.34 -18.15
CA ARG A 62 -11.56 -5.77 -17.41
C ARG A 62 -11.15 -4.91 -16.22
N ALA A 63 -11.91 -3.91 -15.77
CA ALA A 63 -11.56 -3.11 -14.58
C ALA A 63 -12.40 -3.50 -13.35
N VAL A 64 -11.76 -3.64 -12.18
CA VAL A 64 -12.39 -3.91 -10.88
C VAL A 64 -12.62 -2.63 -10.10
N ILE A 65 -11.69 -1.68 -10.19
CA ILE A 65 -11.74 -0.41 -9.46
C ILE A 65 -11.26 0.69 -10.40
N CYS A 66 -11.96 1.82 -10.38
CA CYS A 66 -11.59 3.03 -11.07
C CYS A 66 -11.69 4.20 -10.09
N THR A 67 -10.66 5.02 -10.01
CA THR A 67 -10.71 6.31 -9.30
C THR A 67 -10.10 7.38 -10.18
N TYR A 68 -10.71 8.56 -10.18
CA TYR A 68 -10.13 9.72 -10.82
C TYR A 68 -10.22 10.95 -9.94
N THR A 69 -9.31 11.89 -10.19
CA THR A 69 -9.33 13.24 -9.65
C THR A 69 -9.00 14.23 -10.75
N ILE A 70 -9.71 15.34 -10.75
CA ILE A 70 -9.46 16.47 -11.64
C ILE A 70 -8.60 17.50 -10.90
N GLU A 71 -7.45 17.80 -11.45
CA GLU A 71 -6.54 18.87 -11.01
C GLU A 71 -6.57 20.01 -12.03
N TRP A 72 -6.59 21.25 -11.58
CA TRP A 72 -6.47 22.40 -12.48
C TRP A 72 -5.00 22.84 -12.57
N GLN A 73 -4.38 22.61 -13.73
CA GLN A 73 -3.00 23.02 -13.96
C GLN A 73 -2.91 24.53 -14.27
N LYS A 74 -1.67 25.06 -14.25
CA LYS A 74 -1.40 26.48 -14.57
C LYS A 74 -2.11 26.87 -15.88
N ARG A 75 -2.86 27.98 -15.83
CA ARG A 75 -3.81 28.48 -16.86
C ARG A 75 -5.25 27.93 -16.78
N GLY A 76 -5.59 27.15 -15.76
CA GLY A 76 -6.97 26.80 -15.42
C GLY A 76 -7.59 25.66 -16.25
N LEU A 77 -6.77 24.89 -16.98
CA LEU A 77 -7.24 23.73 -17.73
C LEU A 77 -7.38 22.49 -16.81
N PRO A 78 -8.47 21.73 -16.92
CA PRO A 78 -8.65 20.51 -16.15
C PRO A 78 -7.69 19.41 -16.66
N HIS A 79 -7.04 18.74 -15.72
CA HIS A 79 -6.13 17.63 -15.94
C HIS A 79 -6.60 16.45 -15.10
N VAL A 80 -6.94 15.35 -15.76
CA VAL A 80 -7.47 14.16 -15.10
C VAL A 80 -6.32 13.23 -14.71
N HIS A 81 -6.26 12.85 -13.44
CA HIS A 81 -5.49 11.71 -12.98
C HIS A 81 -6.43 10.55 -12.79
N LEU A 82 -6.17 9.43 -13.48
CA LEU A 82 -7.01 8.25 -13.49
C LEU A 82 -6.21 7.03 -13.07
N LEU A 83 -6.77 6.22 -12.18
CA LEU A 83 -6.20 4.95 -11.76
C LEU A 83 -7.21 3.82 -11.97
N VAL A 84 -6.77 2.81 -12.70
CA VAL A 84 -7.58 1.65 -13.09
C VAL A 84 -6.92 0.38 -12.58
N TRP A 85 -7.65 -0.39 -11.77
CA TRP A 85 -7.26 -1.74 -11.39
C TRP A 85 -7.95 -2.73 -12.32
N LEU A 86 -7.16 -3.60 -12.93
CA LEU A 86 -7.69 -4.62 -13.83
C LEU A 86 -8.06 -5.90 -13.07
N VAL A 87 -9.10 -6.58 -13.53
CA VAL A 87 -9.54 -7.92 -13.07
C VAL A 87 -8.40 -8.91 -13.24
N ASN A 88 -7.77 -8.87 -14.42
CA ASN A 88 -6.64 -9.71 -14.75
C ASN A 88 -5.37 -8.87 -14.76
N LYS A 89 -4.39 -9.29 -13.97
CA LYS A 89 -3.08 -8.65 -13.92
C LYS A 89 -2.39 -8.74 -15.29
N ILE A 90 -1.92 -7.61 -15.80
CA ILE A 90 -1.07 -7.58 -17.00
C ILE A 90 0.27 -8.24 -16.68
N ARG A 91 0.63 -9.29 -17.44
CA ARG A 91 1.92 -9.97 -17.31
C ARG A 91 3.01 -9.18 -18.08
N PRO A 92 4.30 -9.31 -17.72
CA PRO A 92 5.39 -8.56 -18.37
C PRO A 92 5.39 -8.68 -19.91
N ASN A 93 5.13 -9.87 -20.44
CA ASN A 93 5.06 -10.14 -21.87
C ASN A 93 3.82 -9.55 -22.58
N GLN A 94 2.84 -9.02 -21.83
CA GLN A 94 1.63 -8.42 -22.37
C GLN A 94 1.67 -6.89 -22.35
N ILE A 95 2.68 -6.27 -21.73
CA ILE A 95 2.72 -4.81 -21.55
C ILE A 95 2.70 -4.09 -22.91
N ASP A 96 3.55 -4.54 -23.85
CA ASP A 96 3.70 -3.92 -25.17
C ASP A 96 2.45 -4.05 -26.06
N SER A 97 1.50 -4.93 -25.70
CA SER A 97 0.20 -5.06 -26.36
C SER A 97 -0.81 -4.02 -25.88
N VAL A 98 -0.58 -3.43 -24.70
CA VAL A 98 -1.51 -2.49 -24.04
C VAL A 98 -0.94 -1.07 -24.07
N ILE A 99 0.35 -0.90 -23.83
CA ILE A 99 1.03 0.41 -23.76
C ILE A 99 2.11 0.46 -24.84
N SER A 100 2.10 1.53 -25.62
CA SER A 100 3.09 1.82 -26.65
C SER A 100 3.81 3.11 -26.32
N ALA A 101 5.11 3.16 -26.60
CA ALA A 101 5.90 4.39 -26.62
C ALA A 101 6.58 4.58 -27.97
N GLU A 102 5.91 4.14 -29.04
CA GLU A 102 6.41 4.15 -30.41
C GLU A 102 5.44 4.85 -31.36
N VAL A 103 5.98 5.45 -32.42
CA VAL A 103 5.21 5.84 -33.60
C VAL A 103 4.95 4.57 -34.44
N ARG A 104 3.71 4.36 -34.88
CA ARG A 104 3.34 3.27 -35.79
C ARG A 104 3.70 3.63 -37.23
N LYS A 105 3.71 2.67 -38.16
CA LYS A 105 3.84 2.99 -39.58
C LYS A 105 2.60 3.74 -40.05
N LYS A 106 2.80 4.79 -40.86
CA LYS A 106 1.70 5.63 -41.34
C LYS A 106 0.74 4.84 -42.24
N GLU A 107 1.26 3.84 -42.94
CA GLU A 107 0.52 2.99 -43.86
C GLU A 107 -0.37 1.97 -43.12
N GLU A 108 0.05 1.53 -41.93
CA GLU A 108 -0.71 0.57 -41.10
C GLU A 108 -1.85 1.25 -40.34
N ASP A 109 -1.60 2.45 -39.79
CA ASP A 109 -2.56 3.17 -38.96
C ASP A 109 -2.39 4.69 -39.08
N PRO A 110 -2.86 5.30 -40.18
CA PRO A 110 -2.63 6.72 -40.46
C PRO A 110 -3.28 7.62 -39.41
N VAL A 111 -4.41 7.20 -38.85
CA VAL A 111 -5.12 7.94 -37.80
C VAL A 111 -4.28 7.98 -36.52
N LEU A 112 -3.83 6.82 -36.04
CA LEU A 112 -2.99 6.79 -34.83
C LEU A 112 -1.68 7.54 -35.03
N PHE A 113 -1.07 7.41 -36.22
CA PHE A 113 0.17 8.11 -36.54
C PHE A 113 0.04 9.63 -36.35
N GLU A 114 -0.99 10.25 -36.95
CA GLU A 114 -1.20 11.69 -36.83
C GLU A 114 -1.57 12.11 -35.40
N ILE A 115 -2.36 11.32 -34.67
CA ILE A 115 -2.70 11.60 -33.27
C ILE A 115 -1.46 11.51 -32.36
N VAL A 116 -0.63 10.47 -32.51
CA VAL A 116 0.63 10.33 -31.75
C VAL A 116 1.57 11.49 -32.03
N LYS A 117 1.71 11.87 -33.30
CA LYS A 117 2.53 13.02 -33.72
C LYS A 117 2.03 14.34 -33.12
N LYS A 118 0.71 14.53 -33.06
CA LYS A 118 0.05 15.73 -32.54
C LYS A 118 0.11 15.82 -31.01
N HIS A 119 -0.08 14.70 -30.31
CA HIS A 119 -0.35 14.69 -28.87
C HIS A 119 0.71 14.00 -28.02
N MET A 120 1.47 13.03 -28.54
CA MET A 120 2.33 12.15 -27.72
C MET A 120 3.82 12.43 -27.87
N VAL A 121 4.23 13.45 -28.62
CA VAL A 121 5.63 13.82 -28.76
C VAL A 121 6.05 14.78 -27.65
N HIS A 122 7.05 14.37 -26.85
CA HIS A 122 7.69 15.25 -25.88
C HIS A 122 8.67 16.20 -26.57
N GLY A 123 8.54 17.50 -26.39
CA GLY A 123 9.48 18.45 -26.98
C GLY A 123 9.29 18.61 -28.49
N PRO A 124 10.16 19.36 -29.18
CA PRO A 124 11.62 19.33 -29.07
C PRO A 124 12.13 20.00 -27.79
N CYS A 125 13.07 19.35 -27.08
CA CYS A 125 13.79 19.92 -25.93
C CYS A 125 15.24 19.40 -25.91
N GLY A 126 15.99 19.67 -24.84
CA GLY A 126 17.37 19.18 -24.72
C GLY A 126 18.30 19.90 -25.69
N THR A 127 19.08 19.13 -26.45
CA THR A 127 19.96 19.66 -27.50
C THR A 127 19.19 20.30 -28.65
N LEU A 128 17.97 19.83 -28.93
CA LEU A 128 17.12 20.36 -30.01
C LEU A 128 16.52 21.73 -29.66
N ASN A 129 16.23 21.98 -28.38
CA ASN A 129 15.72 23.25 -27.90
C ASN A 129 15.98 23.45 -26.39
N ARG A 130 17.02 24.21 -26.07
CA ARG A 130 17.44 24.50 -24.69
C ARG A 130 16.47 25.42 -23.93
N ASN A 131 15.62 26.16 -24.64
CA ASN A 131 14.67 27.13 -24.06
C ASN A 131 13.32 26.49 -23.70
N SER A 132 13.19 25.16 -23.84
CA SER A 132 11.95 24.47 -23.54
C SER A 132 11.60 24.56 -22.04
N PRO A 133 10.32 24.73 -21.66
CA PRO A 133 9.92 24.86 -20.25
C PRO A 133 10.27 23.65 -19.36
N CYS A 134 10.50 22.48 -19.96
CA CYS A 134 10.89 21.28 -19.25
C CYS A 134 12.39 21.24 -18.89
N MET A 135 13.21 22.15 -19.41
CA MET A 135 14.65 22.19 -19.17
C MET A 135 14.94 22.73 -17.77
N ARG A 136 15.74 21.97 -17.01
CA ARG A 136 16.27 22.31 -15.68
C ARG A 136 17.74 21.93 -15.67
N ASP A 137 18.62 22.85 -15.30
CA ASP A 137 20.06 22.61 -15.24
C ASP A 137 20.63 21.99 -16.53
N SER A 138 20.23 22.56 -17.68
CA SER A 138 20.60 22.09 -19.03
C SER A 138 20.16 20.66 -19.39
N LYS A 139 19.33 20.00 -18.57
CA LYS A 139 18.78 18.68 -18.82
C LYS A 139 17.25 18.72 -18.84
N CYS A 140 16.63 17.83 -19.61
CA CYS A 140 15.17 17.71 -19.54
C CYS A 140 14.78 17.12 -18.18
N SER A 141 13.94 17.82 -17.42
CA SER A 141 13.40 17.35 -16.12
C SER A 141 12.63 16.03 -16.22
N LYS A 142 12.13 15.68 -17.41
CA LYS A 142 11.45 14.40 -17.71
C LYS A 142 12.39 13.33 -18.29
N LYS A 143 13.69 13.62 -18.36
CA LYS A 143 14.76 12.74 -18.85
C LYS A 143 14.54 12.28 -20.30
N PHE A 144 14.13 13.19 -21.18
CA PHE A 144 14.09 12.96 -22.62
C PHE A 144 15.37 13.50 -23.30
N PRO A 145 15.84 12.88 -24.41
CA PRO A 145 15.30 11.65 -25.03
C PRO A 145 15.52 10.40 -24.15
N LYS A 146 14.59 9.45 -24.22
CA LYS A 146 14.72 8.14 -23.54
C LYS A 146 15.67 7.22 -24.32
N PRO A 147 16.31 6.23 -23.70
CA PRO A 147 17.10 5.24 -24.44
C PRO A 147 16.20 4.35 -25.31
N PHE A 148 16.74 3.85 -26.43
CA PHE A 148 16.09 2.80 -27.21
C PHE A 148 16.07 1.48 -26.44
N GLN A 149 15.01 0.69 -26.62
CA GLN A 149 14.81 -0.62 -26.00
C GLN A 149 14.00 -1.51 -26.93
N THR A 150 14.40 -2.78 -27.07
CA THR A 150 13.71 -3.78 -27.89
C THR A 150 12.51 -4.42 -27.19
N GLN A 151 12.44 -4.34 -25.86
CA GLN A 151 11.34 -4.87 -25.05
C GLN A 151 11.15 -4.02 -23.79
N THR A 152 9.94 -4.03 -23.23
CA THR A 152 9.68 -3.37 -21.95
C THR A 152 10.35 -4.10 -20.79
N SER A 153 11.01 -3.37 -19.91
CA SER A 153 11.69 -3.89 -18.71
C SER A 153 11.25 -3.19 -17.43
N THR A 154 11.32 -3.88 -16.30
CA THR A 154 11.06 -3.27 -14.98
C THR A 154 12.31 -2.53 -14.51
N SER A 155 12.13 -1.36 -13.89
CA SER A 155 13.21 -0.50 -13.38
C SER A 155 13.21 -0.45 -11.85
N ASP A 156 14.38 -0.16 -11.26
CA ASP A 156 14.59 -0.05 -9.80
C ASP A 156 13.82 1.11 -9.16
N ASP A 157 13.45 2.13 -9.95
CA ASP A 157 12.62 3.25 -9.51
C ASP A 157 11.12 2.93 -9.47
N GLY A 158 10.74 1.72 -9.88
CA GLY A 158 9.37 1.22 -9.81
C GLY A 158 8.47 1.59 -11.01
N TYR A 159 9.02 2.27 -12.02
CA TYR A 159 8.33 2.57 -13.29
C TYR A 159 8.90 1.72 -14.43
N PRO A 160 8.09 1.14 -15.32
CA PRO A 160 8.61 0.39 -16.46
C PRO A 160 9.40 1.28 -17.43
N LYS A 161 10.48 0.73 -17.97
CA LYS A 161 11.14 1.29 -19.15
C LYS A 161 10.50 0.66 -20.38
N TYR A 162 9.65 1.43 -21.07
CA TYR A 162 8.92 0.91 -22.23
C TYR A 162 9.80 0.67 -23.44
N ARG A 163 9.40 -0.32 -24.24
CA ARG A 163 9.94 -0.59 -25.57
C ARG A 163 9.90 0.66 -26.46
N ARG A 164 11.05 0.95 -27.07
CA ARG A 164 11.30 2.05 -28.01
C ARG A 164 12.30 1.55 -29.05
N ARG A 165 11.85 0.93 -30.14
CA ARG A 165 12.75 0.40 -31.17
C ARG A 165 13.49 1.51 -31.90
N SER A 166 14.77 1.29 -32.18
CA SER A 166 15.57 2.14 -33.07
C SER A 166 15.14 1.93 -34.53
N PRO A 167 15.50 2.84 -35.44
CA PRO A 167 15.26 2.67 -36.87
C PRO A 167 15.76 1.32 -37.42
N ASP A 168 16.96 0.89 -37.01
CA ASP A 168 17.56 -0.40 -37.43
C ASP A 168 16.75 -1.63 -36.99
N GLN A 169 15.90 -1.47 -35.97
CA GLN A 169 15.01 -2.51 -35.43
C GLN A 169 13.55 -2.30 -35.88
N GLY A 170 13.34 -1.54 -36.96
CA GLY A 170 12.02 -1.25 -37.53
C GLY A 170 11.24 -0.13 -36.82
N GLY A 171 11.90 0.63 -35.94
CA GLY A 171 11.32 1.82 -35.29
C GLY A 171 11.04 2.93 -36.29
N GLN A 172 9.92 3.65 -36.10
CA GLN A 172 9.51 4.73 -36.98
C GLN A 172 9.90 6.09 -36.42
N SER A 173 9.92 7.09 -37.31
CA SER A 173 10.16 8.48 -36.97
C SER A 173 9.09 9.37 -37.62
N ALA A 174 8.91 10.57 -37.06
CA ALA A 174 7.98 11.56 -37.60
C ALA A 174 8.60 12.96 -37.53
N THR A 175 8.30 13.80 -38.52
CA THR A 175 8.74 15.20 -38.52
C THR A 175 7.76 16.07 -37.74
N VAL A 176 8.20 16.63 -36.63
CA VAL A 176 7.40 17.51 -35.75
C VAL A 176 8.11 18.85 -35.57
N ARG A 177 7.42 19.95 -35.91
CA ARG A 177 7.96 21.32 -35.79
C ARG A 177 9.34 21.48 -36.44
N ASN A 178 9.52 20.90 -37.63
CA ASN A 178 10.76 20.86 -38.41
C ASN A 178 11.90 20.00 -37.82
N TYR A 179 11.65 19.24 -36.76
CA TYR A 179 12.61 18.27 -36.22
C TYR A 179 12.20 16.86 -36.59
N ASN A 180 13.17 16.03 -36.96
CA ASN A 180 12.96 14.59 -37.10
C ASN A 180 12.99 13.95 -35.71
N ILE A 181 11.86 13.38 -35.29
CA ILE A 181 11.65 12.83 -33.97
C ILE A 181 11.43 11.32 -34.07
N ASP A 182 12.24 10.56 -33.36
CA ASP A 182 12.13 9.09 -33.25
C ASP A 182 11.40 8.65 -31.97
N ASN A 183 11.30 7.33 -31.80
CA ASN A 183 10.66 6.68 -30.65
C ASN A 183 11.22 7.10 -29.28
N ARG A 184 12.39 7.75 -29.17
CA ARG A 184 12.94 8.18 -27.88
C ARG A 184 12.17 9.33 -27.25
N TRP A 185 11.35 10.03 -28.04
CA TRP A 185 10.63 11.22 -27.65
C TRP A 185 9.14 10.99 -27.38
N ILE A 186 8.65 9.78 -27.63
CA ILE A 186 7.24 9.46 -27.52
C ILE A 186 6.85 9.21 -26.05
N VAL A 187 5.88 9.95 -25.55
CA VAL A 187 5.28 9.72 -24.23
C VAL A 187 4.44 8.44 -24.31
N PRO A 188 4.51 7.52 -23.34
CA PRO A 188 3.78 6.24 -23.41
C PRO A 188 2.27 6.46 -23.40
N TYR A 189 1.56 5.70 -24.23
CA TYR A 189 0.12 5.82 -24.45
C TYR A 189 -0.52 4.45 -24.67
N ASN A 190 -1.84 4.37 -24.48
CA ASN A 190 -2.64 3.25 -24.98
C ASN A 190 -3.25 3.62 -26.35
N PRO A 191 -3.02 2.85 -27.42
CA PRO A 191 -3.52 3.19 -28.76
C PRO A 191 -5.04 3.39 -28.85
N LEU A 192 -5.82 2.58 -28.13
CA LEU A 192 -7.28 2.65 -28.15
C LEU A 192 -7.77 3.93 -27.46
N LEU A 193 -7.29 4.20 -26.24
CA LEU A 193 -7.65 5.42 -25.51
C LEU A 193 -7.25 6.67 -26.31
N LEU A 194 -6.05 6.66 -26.90
CA LEU A 194 -5.56 7.80 -27.66
C LEU A 194 -6.44 8.11 -28.88
N LYS A 195 -6.89 7.07 -29.62
CA LYS A 195 -7.83 7.25 -30.74
C LYS A 195 -9.21 7.75 -30.31
N ILE A 196 -9.69 7.28 -29.17
CA ILE A 196 -11.03 7.64 -28.66
C ILE A 196 -11.06 9.11 -28.24
N PHE A 197 -10.00 9.59 -27.58
CA PHE A 197 -10.00 10.92 -26.98
C PHE A 197 -9.33 12.02 -27.82
N ASP A 198 -8.48 11.67 -28.80
CA ASP A 198 -7.68 12.62 -29.61
C ASP A 198 -7.05 13.74 -28.73
N ALA A 199 -6.40 13.31 -27.65
CA ALA A 199 -5.84 14.19 -26.63
C ALA A 199 -4.51 13.65 -26.11
N HIS A 200 -3.74 14.50 -25.42
CA HIS A 200 -2.51 14.05 -24.77
C HIS A 200 -2.84 13.16 -23.56
N ILE A 201 -2.53 11.85 -23.65
CA ILE A 201 -2.79 10.86 -22.60
C ILE A 201 -1.51 10.11 -22.29
N ASN A 202 -0.93 10.35 -21.10
CA ASN A 202 0.20 9.57 -20.60
C ASN A 202 -0.31 8.34 -19.84
N VAL A 203 -0.01 7.14 -20.34
CA VAL A 203 -0.43 5.89 -19.69
C VAL A 203 0.79 5.19 -19.09
N GLU A 204 0.71 4.89 -17.80
CA GLU A 204 1.80 4.28 -17.05
C GLU A 204 1.32 3.02 -16.31
N LEU A 205 2.04 1.91 -16.47
CA LEU A 205 1.80 0.70 -15.68
C LEU A 205 2.41 0.86 -14.28
N CYS A 206 1.54 0.92 -13.28
CA CYS A 206 1.92 1.01 -11.88
C CYS A 206 2.12 -0.39 -11.30
N SER A 207 3.38 -0.81 -11.12
CA SER A 207 3.72 -2.12 -10.53
C SER A 207 4.34 -2.03 -9.14
N SER A 208 4.79 -0.83 -8.72
CA SER A 208 5.46 -0.61 -7.44
C SER A 208 4.61 0.20 -6.46
N MET A 209 4.92 0.07 -5.16
CA MET A 209 4.32 0.90 -4.10
C MET A 209 4.59 2.40 -4.31
N LYS A 210 5.75 2.78 -4.86
CA LYS A 210 6.08 4.18 -5.19
C LYS A 210 5.12 4.75 -6.23
N SER A 211 4.77 3.97 -7.25
CA SER A 211 3.81 4.38 -8.29
C SER A 211 2.41 4.59 -7.69
N ILE A 212 1.98 3.72 -6.77
CA ILE A 212 0.68 3.85 -6.08
C ILE A 212 0.64 5.10 -5.18
N GLN A 213 1.71 5.36 -4.42
CA GLN A 213 1.84 6.58 -3.60
C GLN A 213 1.80 7.84 -4.46
N TYR A 214 2.48 7.82 -5.62
CA TYR A 214 2.49 8.94 -6.54
C TYR A 214 1.08 9.27 -7.07
N VAL A 215 0.28 8.26 -7.41
CA VAL A 215 -1.07 8.49 -7.94
C VAL A 215 -2.02 8.92 -6.82
N THR A 216 -1.96 8.29 -5.64
CA THR A 216 -2.79 8.68 -4.48
C THR A 216 -2.45 10.06 -3.93
N LYS A 217 -1.25 10.59 -4.19
CA LYS A 217 -0.90 11.99 -3.92
C LYS A 217 -1.84 12.94 -4.65
N TYR A 218 -2.19 12.67 -5.91
CA TYR A 218 -3.01 13.58 -6.70
C TYR A 218 -4.47 13.59 -6.23
N ASN A 219 -4.98 12.47 -5.72
CA ASN A 219 -6.31 12.42 -5.09
C ASN A 219 -6.41 13.36 -3.87
N ASN A 220 -5.30 13.66 -3.22
CA ASN A 220 -5.23 14.51 -2.02
C ASN A 220 -4.51 15.83 -2.27
N LYS A 221 -4.17 16.16 -3.52
CA LYS A 221 -3.47 17.40 -3.85
C LYS A 221 -4.49 18.53 -3.97
N GLY A 222 -4.38 19.54 -3.12
CA GLY A 222 -5.18 20.76 -3.21
C GLY A 222 -4.72 21.69 -4.35
N SER A 223 -5.53 22.69 -4.63
CA SER A 223 -5.23 23.75 -5.61
C SER A 223 -3.93 24.49 -5.26
N ASP A 224 -3.13 24.81 -6.26
CA ASP A 224 -1.90 25.59 -6.07
C ASP A 224 -2.29 26.98 -5.52
N GLN A 225 -1.84 27.31 -4.31
CA GLN A 225 -2.09 28.60 -3.64
C GLN A 225 -0.76 29.29 -3.35
N ALA A 226 -0.70 30.60 -3.62
CA ALA A 226 0.35 31.47 -3.12
C ALA A 226 -0.28 32.48 -2.17
N THR A 227 0.08 32.39 -0.89
CA THR A 227 -0.42 33.30 0.15
C THR A 227 0.73 34.20 0.59
N PHE A 228 0.52 35.52 0.52
CA PHE A 228 1.43 36.52 1.06
C PHE A 228 0.73 37.22 2.22
N SER A 229 1.25 37.12 3.43
CA SER A 229 0.75 37.85 4.59
C SER A 229 1.89 38.61 5.27
N ILE A 230 1.58 39.82 5.75
CA ILE A 230 2.51 40.67 6.50
C ILE A 230 2.48 40.29 7.99
N GLN A 231 1.42 39.63 8.44
CA GLN A 231 1.24 39.11 9.81
C GLN A 231 0.93 37.61 9.77
N SER A 232 1.21 36.91 10.88
CA SER A 232 0.89 35.48 10.99
C SER A 232 -0.63 35.29 11.05
N PRO A 233 -1.25 34.54 10.13
CA PRO A 233 -2.69 34.36 10.13
C PRO A 233 -3.13 33.55 11.35
N ASN A 234 -4.29 33.88 11.90
CA ASN A 234 -4.91 33.06 12.95
C ASN A 234 -5.51 31.77 12.34
N GLU A 235 -5.96 30.87 13.21
CA GLU A 235 -6.54 29.57 12.80
C GLU A 235 -7.77 29.74 11.88
N VAL A 236 -8.60 30.75 12.14
CA VAL A 236 -9.83 31.02 11.38
C VAL A 236 -9.50 31.47 9.96
N GLU A 237 -8.56 32.40 9.81
CA GLU A 237 -8.05 32.86 8.51
C GLU A 237 -7.36 31.74 7.75
N THR A 238 -6.60 30.91 8.46
CA THR A 238 -5.97 29.72 7.87
C THR A 238 -7.03 28.76 7.33
N TYR A 239 -8.08 28.50 8.10
CA TYR A 239 -9.19 27.65 7.69
C TYR A 239 -9.95 28.21 6.47
N GLN A 240 -10.22 29.51 6.44
CA GLN A 240 -10.85 30.17 5.29
C GLN A 240 -9.95 30.14 4.05
N SER A 241 -8.66 30.42 4.20
CA SER A 241 -7.69 30.40 3.10
C SER A 241 -7.51 29.01 2.50
N GLY A 242 -7.61 27.95 3.32
CA GLY A 242 -7.55 26.56 2.87
C GLY A 242 -8.77 26.10 2.06
N ARG A 243 -9.85 26.90 2.03
CA ARG A 243 -11.04 26.67 1.20
C ARG A 243 -10.98 27.38 -0.15
N TYR A 244 -9.83 27.97 -0.50
CA TYR A 244 -9.63 28.61 -1.79
C TYR A 244 -9.83 27.60 -2.94
N ILE A 245 -10.61 28.00 -3.94
CA ILE A 245 -10.79 27.28 -5.20
C ILE A 245 -10.51 28.25 -6.36
N CYS A 246 -9.96 27.74 -7.46
CA CYS A 246 -9.75 28.57 -8.65
C CYS A 246 -11.08 28.82 -9.39
N SER A 247 -11.10 29.80 -10.29
CA SER A 247 -12.31 30.14 -11.08
C SER A 247 -12.85 28.95 -11.88
N SER A 248 -11.97 28.17 -12.50
CA SER A 248 -12.36 26.96 -13.25
C SER A 248 -12.98 25.88 -12.35
N GLU A 249 -12.43 25.67 -11.16
CA GLU A 249 -12.99 24.74 -10.18
C GLU A 249 -14.34 25.24 -9.65
N ALA A 250 -14.50 26.55 -9.43
CA ALA A 250 -15.77 27.14 -9.04
C ALA A 250 -16.86 26.91 -10.09
N VAL A 251 -16.56 27.13 -11.38
CA VAL A 251 -17.50 26.82 -12.48
C VAL A 251 -17.83 25.32 -12.51
N TRP A 252 -16.82 24.45 -12.37
CA TRP A 252 -17.02 22.99 -12.32
C TRP A 252 -18.01 22.57 -11.22
N ARG A 253 -17.87 23.16 -10.03
CA ARG A 253 -18.76 22.93 -8.89
C ARG A 253 -20.15 23.52 -9.08
N ILE A 254 -20.27 24.71 -9.67
CA ILE A 254 -21.58 25.32 -10.01
C ILE A 254 -22.35 24.43 -10.99
N LEU A 255 -21.65 23.85 -11.96
CA LEU A 255 -22.22 22.88 -12.91
C LEU A 255 -22.49 21.49 -12.29
N SER A 256 -22.20 21.31 -11.01
CA SER A 256 -22.38 20.04 -10.27
C SER A 256 -21.62 18.86 -10.89
N PHE A 257 -20.49 19.12 -11.54
CA PHE A 257 -19.61 18.07 -12.03
C PHE A 257 -18.74 17.53 -10.90
N GLU A 258 -18.58 16.21 -10.85
CA GLU A 258 -17.75 15.56 -9.83
C GLU A 258 -16.26 15.84 -10.09
N VAL A 259 -15.57 16.35 -9.08
CA VAL A 259 -14.12 16.61 -9.11
C VAL A 259 -13.32 15.32 -8.89
N HIS A 260 -13.90 14.39 -8.15
CA HIS A 260 -13.33 13.09 -7.85
C HIS A 260 -14.47 12.08 -7.81
N ASP A 261 -14.24 10.93 -8.41
CA ASP A 261 -15.14 9.78 -8.30
C ASP A 261 -14.33 8.49 -8.10
N ARG A 262 -15.01 7.48 -7.57
CA ARG A 262 -14.47 6.18 -7.23
C ARG A 262 -15.56 5.12 -7.34
N ALA A 263 -15.33 4.18 -8.22
CA ALA A 263 -16.18 3.02 -8.40
C ALA A 263 -15.34 1.74 -8.22
N PRO A 264 -15.92 0.64 -7.69
CA PRO A 264 -17.26 0.54 -7.15
C PRO A 264 -17.39 1.20 -5.77
N THR A 265 -18.63 1.34 -5.29
CA THR A 265 -18.90 1.76 -3.91
C THR A 265 -18.25 0.77 -2.93
N ILE A 266 -17.50 1.28 -1.95
CA ILE A 266 -16.89 0.46 -0.90
C ILE A 266 -17.64 0.72 0.42
N VAL A 267 -18.20 -0.33 1.00
CA VAL A 267 -18.90 -0.29 2.28
C VAL A 267 -18.00 -0.89 3.35
N HIS A 268 -17.75 -0.14 4.41
CA HIS A 268 -16.94 -0.60 5.54
C HIS A 268 -17.75 -1.54 6.43
N LEU A 269 -17.19 -2.70 6.69
CA LEU A 269 -17.78 -3.75 7.50
C LEU A 269 -17.02 -3.87 8.82
N ALA A 270 -17.75 -3.79 9.93
CA ALA A 270 -17.21 -3.83 11.27
C ALA A 270 -16.82 -5.26 11.63
N VAL A 271 -15.76 -5.41 12.42
CA VAL A 271 -15.38 -6.70 13.00
C VAL A 271 -14.97 -6.46 14.44
N HIS A 272 -15.52 -7.26 15.33
CA HIS A 272 -15.23 -7.26 16.75
C HIS A 272 -15.68 -8.60 17.35
N LEU A 273 -15.18 -8.92 18.53
CA LEU A 273 -15.68 -10.05 19.32
C LEU A 273 -17.08 -9.73 19.87
N GLU A 274 -17.74 -10.75 20.39
CA GLU A 274 -19.02 -10.60 21.10
C GLU A 274 -18.87 -9.58 22.23
N ASN A 275 -19.80 -8.62 22.29
CA ASN A 275 -19.77 -7.46 23.20
C ASN A 275 -18.55 -6.53 23.05
N GLY A 276 -17.71 -6.72 22.02
CA GLY A 276 -16.54 -5.90 21.72
C GLY A 276 -16.81 -4.69 20.80
N GLN A 277 -18.06 -4.33 20.55
CA GLN A 277 -18.42 -3.19 19.71
C GLN A 277 -17.95 -1.87 20.34
N ARG A 278 -17.47 -0.96 19.49
CA ARG A 278 -17.19 0.41 19.91
C ARG A 278 -18.49 1.19 20.02
N VAL A 279 -18.80 1.68 21.22
CA VAL A 279 -19.93 2.57 21.50
C VAL A 279 -19.45 3.96 21.89
N TYR A 280 -20.23 4.98 21.56
CA TYR A 280 -19.99 6.36 21.93
C TYR A 280 -21.14 6.81 22.84
N PHE A 281 -20.81 7.37 23.99
CA PHE A 281 -21.78 7.82 24.98
C PHE A 281 -21.32 9.14 25.60
N THR A 282 -22.27 9.81 26.26
CA THR A 282 -22.07 10.94 27.16
C THR A 282 -22.53 10.50 28.55
N GLU A 283 -22.18 11.27 29.59
CA GLU A 283 -22.65 10.99 30.96
C GLU A 283 -24.17 10.86 31.03
N ASN A 284 -24.90 11.62 30.20
CA ASN A 284 -26.36 11.66 30.20
C ASN A 284 -27.02 10.46 29.49
N ASN A 285 -26.32 9.74 28.60
CA ASN A 285 -26.93 8.68 27.80
C ASN A 285 -26.29 7.29 27.98
N ILE A 286 -25.30 7.15 28.86
CA ILE A 286 -24.57 5.90 29.06
C ILE A 286 -25.50 4.73 29.42
N GLN A 287 -26.47 4.94 30.32
CA GLN A 287 -27.44 3.92 30.72
C GLN A 287 -28.29 3.44 29.53
N GLU A 288 -28.76 4.37 28.70
CA GLU A 288 -29.54 4.05 27.50
C GLU A 288 -28.71 3.27 26.48
N VAL A 289 -27.46 3.69 26.25
CA VAL A 289 -26.53 3.06 25.29
C VAL A 289 -26.13 1.66 25.73
N VAL A 290 -25.95 1.43 27.03
CA VAL A 290 -25.64 0.11 27.60
C VAL A 290 -26.84 -0.84 27.48
N ASN A 291 -28.04 -0.36 27.78
CA ASN A 291 -29.26 -1.17 27.70
C ASN A 291 -29.68 -1.45 26.25
N ASN A 292 -29.40 -0.52 25.33
CA ASN A 292 -29.79 -0.61 23.93
C ASN A 292 -28.59 -0.34 23.00
N PRO A 293 -27.60 -1.24 22.94
CA PRO A 293 -26.44 -1.06 22.09
C PRO A 293 -26.88 -1.05 20.62
N ARG A 294 -26.44 -0.02 19.89
CA ARG A 294 -26.75 0.11 18.46
C ARG A 294 -26.06 -1.00 17.67
N ASP A 295 -26.78 -1.53 16.68
CA ASP A 295 -26.23 -2.55 15.80
C ASP A 295 -25.03 -2.02 14.99
N THR A 296 -23.99 -2.86 14.95
CA THR A 296 -22.91 -2.71 13.99
C THR A 296 -23.31 -3.40 12.69
N THR A 297 -22.54 -3.19 11.63
CA THR A 297 -22.74 -3.96 10.39
C THR A 297 -22.52 -5.46 10.62
N LEU A 298 -21.84 -5.91 11.68
CA LEU A 298 -21.65 -7.33 11.97
C LEU A 298 -22.88 -7.92 12.67
N THR A 299 -23.37 -7.27 13.74
CA THR A 299 -24.55 -7.75 14.46
C THR A 299 -25.81 -7.66 13.61
N ALA A 300 -25.93 -6.62 12.78
CA ALA A 300 -27.01 -6.50 11.81
C ALA A 300 -26.94 -7.58 10.71
N PHE A 301 -25.74 -8.05 10.34
CA PHE A 301 -25.61 -9.16 9.40
C PHE A 301 -26.13 -10.46 9.99
N PHE A 302 -25.83 -10.74 11.26
CA PHE A 302 -26.39 -11.91 11.96
C PHE A 302 -27.91 -11.88 12.02
N LYS A 303 -28.49 -10.73 12.37
CA LYS A 303 -29.94 -10.50 12.36
C LYS A 303 -30.53 -10.68 10.96
N LEU A 304 -29.87 -10.17 9.93
CA LEU A 304 -30.28 -10.33 8.54
C LEU A 304 -30.29 -11.82 8.14
N CYS A 305 -29.23 -12.57 8.44
CA CYS A 305 -29.16 -14.00 8.14
C CYS A 305 -30.20 -14.82 8.90
N ALA A 306 -30.64 -14.38 10.09
CA ALA A 306 -31.73 -15.04 10.80
C ALA A 306 -33.09 -14.86 10.10
N GLN A 307 -33.29 -13.73 9.40
CA GLN A 307 -34.59 -13.33 8.86
C GLN A 307 -34.75 -13.52 7.34
N ASP A 308 -33.65 -13.46 6.57
CA ASP A 308 -33.67 -13.48 5.10
C ASP A 308 -32.93 -14.71 4.57
N ASP A 309 -33.64 -15.59 3.87
CA ASP A 309 -33.08 -16.83 3.34
C ASP A 309 -32.00 -16.61 2.28
N PHE A 310 -32.08 -15.52 1.50
CA PHE A 310 -31.02 -15.19 0.55
C PHE A 310 -29.76 -14.76 1.29
N ALA A 311 -29.88 -13.98 2.37
CA ALA A 311 -28.74 -13.57 3.17
C ALA A 311 -28.00 -14.76 3.81
N LYS A 312 -28.70 -15.87 4.11
CA LYS A 312 -28.06 -17.12 4.59
C LYS A 312 -27.07 -17.73 3.60
N THR A 313 -27.21 -17.42 2.32
CA THR A 313 -26.30 -17.91 1.26
C THR A 313 -25.00 -17.10 1.14
N LEU A 314 -24.93 -15.93 1.79
CA LEU A 314 -23.85 -14.97 1.62
C LEU A 314 -22.79 -15.10 2.72
N ILE A 315 -21.54 -14.87 2.34
CA ILE A 315 -20.45 -14.53 3.27
C ILE A 315 -20.45 -13.02 3.53
N TYR A 316 -19.84 -12.60 4.63
CA TYR A 316 -20.00 -11.24 5.16
C TYR A 316 -19.56 -10.14 4.18
N ASN A 317 -18.42 -10.34 3.52
CA ASN A 317 -17.87 -9.37 2.57
C ASN A 317 -18.72 -9.17 1.28
N ARG A 318 -19.66 -10.08 1.00
CA ARG A 318 -20.57 -10.03 -0.17
C ARG A 318 -21.88 -9.32 0.11
N VAL A 319 -22.25 -9.14 1.38
CA VAL A 319 -23.53 -8.50 1.76
C VAL A 319 -23.73 -7.15 1.07
N PRO A 320 -22.72 -6.25 0.99
CA PRO A 320 -22.92 -4.95 0.35
C PRO A 320 -23.23 -5.00 -1.14
N SER A 321 -22.95 -6.10 -1.84
CA SER A 321 -23.32 -6.25 -3.26
C SER A 321 -24.83 -6.44 -3.46
N TYR A 322 -25.57 -6.85 -2.42
CA TYR A 322 -27.01 -7.16 -2.50
C TYR A 322 -27.86 -6.32 -1.55
N TYR A 323 -27.25 -5.82 -0.47
CA TYR A 323 -27.89 -5.02 0.55
C TYR A 323 -27.17 -3.68 0.73
N THR A 324 -27.91 -2.63 1.07
CA THR A 324 -27.40 -1.31 1.42
C THR A 324 -27.53 -1.12 2.92
N TRP A 325 -26.48 -0.57 3.54
CA TRP A 325 -26.50 -0.20 4.96
C TRP A 325 -27.30 1.08 5.19
N ASN A 326 -28.36 1.02 6.00
CA ASN A 326 -29.11 2.18 6.42
C ASN A 326 -28.54 2.72 7.74
N GLN A 327 -27.94 3.91 7.69
CA GLN A 327 -27.24 4.48 8.84
C GLN A 327 -28.19 4.89 9.98
N SER A 328 -29.42 5.28 9.66
CA SER A 328 -30.42 5.74 10.63
C SER A 328 -31.05 4.57 11.39
N SER A 329 -31.48 3.53 10.66
CA SER A 329 -32.09 2.35 11.27
C SER A 329 -31.09 1.28 11.70
N LYS A 330 -29.80 1.41 11.33
CA LYS A 330 -28.74 0.43 11.62
C LYS A 330 -29.05 -0.98 11.11
N THR A 331 -29.66 -1.06 9.93
CA THR A 331 -30.06 -2.33 9.30
C THR A 331 -29.60 -2.40 7.85
N PHE A 332 -29.47 -3.62 7.35
CA PHE A 332 -29.28 -3.88 5.93
C PHE A 332 -30.63 -3.94 5.22
N GLN A 333 -30.74 -3.24 4.09
CA GLN A 333 -31.94 -3.21 3.26
C GLN A 333 -31.61 -3.74 1.86
N ARG A 334 -32.49 -4.54 1.26
CA ARG A 334 -32.30 -5.06 -0.10
C ARG A 334 -32.09 -3.92 -1.10
N ARG A 335 -31.17 -4.10 -2.05
CA ARG A 335 -30.93 -3.10 -3.10
C ARG A 335 -32.12 -2.99 -4.05
N LYS A 336 -32.49 -1.76 -4.36
CA LYS A 336 -33.56 -1.43 -5.33
C LYS A 336 -33.06 -1.33 -6.78
N GLN A 337 -31.74 -1.19 -6.97
CA GLN A 337 -31.07 -1.05 -8.26
C GLN A 337 -30.00 -2.14 -8.44
N GLY A 338 -29.65 -2.46 -9.68
CA GLY A 338 -28.69 -3.50 -10.04
C GLY A 338 -29.26 -4.57 -10.96
N THR A 339 -28.45 -5.57 -11.29
CA THR A 339 -28.82 -6.72 -12.10
C THR A 339 -29.65 -7.69 -11.25
N ALA A 340 -30.76 -8.21 -11.80
CA ALA A 340 -31.54 -9.24 -11.12
C ALA A 340 -30.70 -10.49 -10.89
N VAL A 341 -30.90 -11.15 -9.75
CA VAL A 341 -30.20 -12.41 -9.43
C VAL A 341 -31.06 -13.58 -9.88
N ASP A 342 -30.49 -14.42 -10.74
CA ASP A 342 -31.17 -15.61 -11.24
C ASP A 342 -31.56 -16.53 -10.06
N GLY A 343 -32.81 -17.00 -10.07
CA GLY A 343 -33.35 -17.86 -9.02
C GLY A 343 -33.83 -17.15 -7.74
N PHE A 344 -33.66 -15.83 -7.62
CA PHE A 344 -34.09 -15.06 -6.43
C PHE A 344 -34.91 -13.81 -6.80
N PRO A 345 -36.25 -13.94 -6.91
CA PRO A 345 -37.13 -12.82 -7.24
C PRO A 345 -36.98 -11.64 -6.28
N GLY A 346 -36.83 -10.43 -6.83
CA GLY A 346 -36.71 -9.20 -6.05
C GLY A 346 -35.32 -8.94 -5.45
N ILE A 347 -34.35 -9.85 -5.65
CA ILE A 347 -32.95 -9.61 -5.27
C ILE A 347 -32.22 -8.98 -6.45
N LYS A 348 -31.50 -7.89 -6.17
CA LYS A 348 -30.64 -7.21 -7.14
C LYS A 348 -29.20 -7.16 -6.64
N LYS A 349 -28.27 -7.31 -7.58
CA LYS A 349 -26.83 -7.29 -7.36
C LYS A 349 -26.23 -6.04 -8.00
N THR A 350 -25.36 -5.37 -7.27
CA THR A 350 -24.48 -4.32 -7.80
C THR A 350 -23.01 -4.73 -7.66
N ASP A 351 -22.11 -3.88 -8.13
CA ASP A 351 -20.66 -4.00 -8.04
C ASP A 351 -20.10 -3.58 -6.66
N ALA A 352 -20.94 -3.15 -5.73
CA ALA A 352 -20.52 -2.66 -4.41
C ALA A 352 -19.75 -3.74 -3.62
N LEU A 353 -18.65 -3.31 -2.99
CA LEU A 353 -17.71 -4.19 -2.29
C LEU A 353 -17.76 -3.97 -0.77
N GLY A 354 -17.83 -5.06 -0.01
CA GLY A 354 -17.66 -5.03 1.43
C GLY A 354 -16.19 -5.07 1.82
N ARG A 355 -15.70 -4.02 2.47
CA ARG A 355 -14.34 -3.97 3.01
C ARG A 355 -14.35 -4.30 4.49
N VAL A 356 -13.84 -5.48 4.80
CA VAL A 356 -13.52 -5.91 6.16
C VAL A 356 -12.12 -5.40 6.53
N TYR A 357 -11.96 -4.80 7.72
CA TYR A 357 -10.67 -4.25 8.13
C TYR A 357 -9.61 -5.33 8.35
N VAL A 358 -8.35 -4.96 8.10
CA VAL A 358 -7.23 -5.84 8.44
C VAL A 358 -7.11 -5.89 9.96
N ILE A 359 -7.23 -7.09 10.51
CA ILE A 359 -6.97 -7.37 11.93
C ILE A 359 -5.58 -8.00 12.02
N HIS A 360 -4.78 -7.52 12.97
CA HIS A 360 -3.43 -8.00 13.17
C HIS A 360 -3.46 -9.39 13.84
N PRO A 361 -2.62 -10.37 13.43
CA PRO A 361 -2.58 -11.70 14.03
C PRO A 361 -2.41 -11.73 15.56
N ASN A 362 -1.64 -10.78 16.14
CA ASN A 362 -1.54 -10.62 17.60
C ASN A 362 -2.89 -10.43 18.32
N ASN A 363 -3.92 -9.93 17.63
CA ASN A 363 -5.30 -9.98 18.13
C ASN A 363 -5.93 -11.30 17.69
N SER A 364 -5.44 -12.40 18.28
CA SER A 364 -5.68 -13.77 17.81
C SER A 364 -7.17 -14.06 17.58
N GLU A 365 -8.00 -13.93 18.60
CA GLU A 365 -9.42 -14.32 18.47
C GLU A 365 -10.18 -13.48 17.44
N CYS A 366 -9.93 -12.16 17.38
CA CYS A 366 -10.59 -11.31 16.40
C CYS A 366 -10.08 -11.58 14.97
N PHE A 367 -8.79 -11.92 14.83
CA PHE A 367 -8.19 -12.34 13.56
C PHE A 367 -8.84 -13.61 13.04
N HIS A 368 -8.99 -14.64 13.88
CA HIS A 368 -9.64 -15.90 13.51
C HIS A 368 -11.14 -15.71 13.22
N LEU A 369 -11.85 -14.89 14.00
CA LEU A 369 -13.23 -14.51 13.71
C LEU A 369 -13.36 -13.89 12.31
N ARG A 370 -12.44 -12.99 11.93
CA ARG A 370 -12.41 -12.41 10.59
C ARG A 370 -12.21 -13.47 9.50
N MET A 371 -11.32 -14.45 9.72
CA MET A 371 -11.13 -15.54 8.75
C MET A 371 -12.42 -16.32 8.55
N LEU A 372 -13.14 -16.64 9.62
CA LEU A 372 -14.43 -17.33 9.55
C LEU A 372 -15.47 -16.50 8.80
N LEU A 373 -15.50 -15.17 8.94
CA LEU A 373 -16.42 -14.30 8.20
C LEU A 373 -16.22 -14.31 6.68
N ASP A 374 -15.04 -14.70 6.20
CA ASP A 374 -14.74 -14.84 4.77
C ASP A 374 -15.14 -16.21 4.20
N VAL A 375 -15.53 -17.17 5.06
CA VAL A 375 -15.83 -18.57 4.67
C VAL A 375 -17.24 -19.01 5.08
N VAL A 376 -17.65 -18.72 6.32
CA VAL A 376 -18.95 -19.10 6.88
C VAL A 376 -20.06 -18.30 6.21
N LYS A 377 -20.99 -19.01 5.58
CA LYS A 377 -22.20 -18.43 4.97
C LYS A 377 -23.31 -18.33 5.99
N GLY A 378 -24.01 -17.20 5.98
CA GLY A 378 -25.23 -17.04 6.75
C GLY A 378 -25.14 -17.18 8.28
N PRO A 379 -24.05 -16.77 8.96
CA PRO A 379 -23.98 -16.89 10.41
C PRO A 379 -25.10 -16.06 11.07
N THR A 380 -25.76 -16.63 12.07
CA THR A 380 -26.90 -16.00 12.78
C THR A 380 -26.51 -15.48 14.17
N SER A 381 -25.30 -15.79 14.64
CA SER A 381 -24.75 -15.32 15.91
C SER A 381 -23.23 -15.52 15.95
N PHE A 382 -22.58 -14.95 16.98
CA PHE A 382 -21.17 -15.22 17.29
C PHE A 382 -20.92 -16.70 17.59
N ALA A 383 -21.85 -17.36 18.29
CA ALA A 383 -21.76 -18.79 18.55
C ALA A 383 -21.86 -19.61 17.24
N HIS A 384 -22.75 -19.23 16.32
CA HIS A 384 -22.89 -19.92 15.03
C HIS A 384 -21.60 -19.81 14.20
N LEU A 385 -20.90 -18.67 14.23
CA LEU A 385 -19.61 -18.52 13.52
C LEU A 385 -18.55 -19.55 13.96
N ARG A 386 -18.56 -19.96 15.23
CA ARG A 386 -17.63 -20.96 15.79
C ARG A 386 -18.23 -22.36 15.86
N THR A 387 -19.35 -22.60 15.17
CA THR A 387 -19.97 -23.92 15.05
C THR A 387 -19.53 -24.59 13.75
N ILE A 388 -18.77 -25.69 13.85
CA ILE A 388 -18.33 -26.48 12.70
C ILE A 388 -18.95 -27.87 12.81
N GLN A 389 -19.70 -28.31 11.80
CA GLN A 389 -20.36 -29.62 11.76
C GLN A 389 -21.23 -29.92 13.01
N GLY A 390 -21.90 -28.89 13.54
CA GLY A 390 -22.76 -29.01 14.73
C GLY A 390 -22.03 -28.91 16.08
N VAL A 391 -20.70 -28.85 16.10
CA VAL A 391 -19.90 -28.68 17.32
C VAL A 391 -19.54 -27.21 17.51
N ILE A 392 -19.88 -26.65 18.68
CA ILE A 392 -19.52 -25.28 19.05
C ILE A 392 -18.14 -25.29 19.72
N TYR A 393 -17.16 -24.62 19.11
CA TYR A 393 -15.80 -24.53 19.63
C TYR A 393 -15.65 -23.34 20.59
N ASN A 394 -14.80 -23.47 21.61
CA ASN A 394 -14.62 -22.43 22.64
C ASN A 394 -13.98 -21.13 22.10
N THR A 395 -13.07 -21.26 21.13
CA THR A 395 -12.37 -20.13 20.52
C THR A 395 -12.56 -20.11 19.01
N TYR A 396 -12.44 -18.93 18.41
CA TYR A 396 -12.49 -18.80 16.95
C TYR A 396 -11.27 -19.47 16.30
N GLN A 397 -10.12 -19.49 16.98
CA GLN A 397 -8.95 -20.23 16.52
C GLN A 397 -9.23 -21.73 16.36
N MET A 398 -9.84 -22.36 17.37
CA MET A 398 -10.19 -23.78 17.29
C MET A 398 -11.21 -24.07 16.19
N ALA A 399 -12.19 -23.19 16.00
CA ALA A 399 -13.13 -23.30 14.89
C ALA A 399 -12.43 -23.19 13.52
N CYS A 400 -11.48 -22.26 13.35
CA CYS A 400 -10.66 -22.17 12.13
C CYS A 400 -9.84 -23.45 11.91
N LYS A 401 -9.25 -24.02 12.97
CA LYS A 401 -8.49 -25.28 12.90
C LYS A 401 -9.40 -26.44 12.46
N ALA A 402 -10.57 -26.58 13.07
CA ALA A 402 -11.55 -27.61 12.72
C ALA A 402 -12.12 -27.44 11.30
N MET A 403 -12.20 -26.22 10.79
CA MET A 403 -12.63 -25.92 9.42
C MET A 403 -11.50 -26.13 8.38
N GLY A 404 -10.27 -26.44 8.82
CA GLY A 404 -9.11 -26.60 7.94
C GLY A 404 -8.59 -25.27 7.36
N LEU A 405 -8.88 -24.15 8.02
CA LEU A 405 -8.37 -22.83 7.63
C LEU A 405 -6.99 -22.52 8.22
N LEU A 406 -6.58 -23.29 9.23
CA LEU A 406 -5.25 -23.29 9.80
C LEU A 406 -4.59 -24.61 9.47
N GLU A 407 -3.28 -24.58 9.21
CA GLU A 407 -2.49 -25.79 9.07
C GLU A 407 -2.48 -26.54 10.41
N ASP A 408 -2.53 -27.87 10.34
CA ASP A 408 -2.49 -28.74 11.50
C ASP A 408 -1.25 -29.62 11.42
N ASP A 409 -0.47 -29.63 12.50
CA ASP A 409 0.80 -30.37 12.58
C ASP A 409 0.60 -31.88 12.73
N SER A 410 -0.65 -32.38 12.75
CA SER A 410 -0.97 -33.81 12.85
C SER A 410 -0.24 -34.66 11.82
N HIS A 411 -0.02 -34.14 10.61
CA HIS A 411 0.72 -34.84 9.56
C HIS A 411 2.21 -34.96 9.90
N TRP A 412 2.78 -33.94 10.54
CA TRP A 412 4.17 -33.94 11.01
C TRP A 412 4.34 -34.84 12.23
N GLU A 413 3.36 -34.82 13.14
CA GLU A 413 3.33 -35.75 14.27
C GLU A 413 3.25 -37.20 13.82
N ASN A 414 2.37 -37.53 12.86
CA ASN A 414 2.28 -38.89 12.32
C ASN A 414 3.59 -39.32 11.63
N THR A 415 4.17 -38.41 10.82
CA THR A 415 5.44 -38.67 10.12
C THR A 415 6.59 -38.92 11.10
N LEU A 416 6.71 -38.10 12.15
CA LEU A 416 7.75 -38.28 13.17
C LEU A 416 7.49 -39.51 14.05
N SER A 417 6.23 -39.85 14.32
CA SER A 417 5.86 -41.06 15.07
C SER A 417 6.25 -42.32 14.30
N GLU A 418 6.01 -42.37 13.00
CA GLU A 418 6.42 -43.49 12.15
C GLU A 418 7.95 -43.60 12.09
N ALA A 419 8.64 -42.47 11.85
CA ALA A 419 10.10 -42.45 11.79
C ALA A 419 10.76 -42.82 13.12
N ALA A 420 10.18 -42.43 14.26
CA ALA A 420 10.72 -42.72 15.59
C ALA A 420 10.79 -44.23 15.90
N ILE A 421 10.01 -45.07 15.22
CA ILE A 421 10.01 -46.53 15.40
C ILE A 421 11.21 -47.18 14.69
N CYS A 422 11.63 -46.65 13.55
CA CYS A 422 12.57 -47.31 12.64
C CYS A 422 13.88 -46.55 12.38
N SER A 423 14.01 -45.31 12.85
CA SER A 423 15.14 -44.43 12.56
C SER A 423 16.07 -44.22 13.76
N SER A 424 17.35 -43.95 13.48
CA SER A 424 18.29 -43.48 14.50
C SER A 424 17.95 -42.07 14.99
N ALA A 425 18.35 -41.70 16.20
CA ALA A 425 18.18 -40.35 16.74
C ALA A 425 18.77 -39.27 15.81
N THR A 426 19.93 -39.53 15.21
CA THR A 426 20.55 -38.64 14.22
C THR A 426 19.68 -38.46 12.98
N SER A 427 19.17 -39.54 12.42
CA SER A 427 18.26 -39.50 11.25
C SER A 427 16.95 -38.78 11.59
N LEU A 428 16.42 -39.01 12.80
CA LEU A 428 15.21 -38.36 13.30
C LEU A 428 15.42 -36.86 13.50
N ARG A 429 16.59 -36.43 14.00
CA ARG A 429 16.98 -35.01 14.03
C ARG A 429 17.05 -34.41 12.62
N HIS A 430 17.54 -35.14 11.62
CA HIS A 430 17.55 -34.64 10.23
C HIS A 430 16.14 -34.48 9.65
N LEU A 431 15.27 -35.45 9.86
CA LEU A 431 13.87 -35.36 9.43
C LEU A 431 13.14 -34.22 10.15
N PHE A 432 13.35 -34.08 11.46
CA PHE A 432 12.83 -32.96 12.24
C PHE A 432 13.35 -31.62 11.70
N ALA A 433 14.64 -31.53 11.36
CA ALA A 433 15.22 -30.34 10.74
C ALA A 433 14.59 -30.02 9.39
N ILE A 434 14.32 -31.01 8.54
CA ILE A 434 13.64 -30.83 7.24
C ILE A 434 12.21 -30.32 7.45
N ILE A 435 11.47 -30.93 8.37
CA ILE A 435 10.10 -30.52 8.70
C ILE A 435 10.09 -29.08 9.20
N VAL A 436 10.98 -28.71 10.12
CA VAL A 436 11.05 -27.34 10.63
C VAL A 436 11.55 -26.33 9.59
N ALA A 437 12.48 -26.73 8.72
CA ALA A 437 13.09 -25.86 7.72
C ALA A 437 12.18 -25.58 6.52
N PHE A 438 11.40 -26.57 6.09
CA PHE A 438 10.69 -26.54 4.82
C PHE A 438 9.18 -26.75 4.94
N CYS A 439 8.70 -27.27 6.07
CA CYS A 439 7.27 -27.43 6.33
C CYS A 439 6.80 -26.31 7.26
N GLN A 440 5.62 -25.75 6.99
CA GLN A 440 5.02 -24.70 7.82
C GLN A 440 4.43 -25.35 9.08
N VAL A 441 5.27 -25.66 10.05
CA VAL A 441 4.84 -26.19 11.35
C VAL A 441 4.28 -25.04 12.18
N THR A 442 3.14 -25.28 12.84
CA THR A 442 2.39 -24.27 13.58
C THR A 442 2.76 -24.18 15.06
N ASP A 443 3.10 -25.30 15.71
CA ASP A 443 3.54 -25.38 17.11
C ASP A 443 4.79 -26.26 17.27
N PHE A 444 5.94 -25.65 16.97
CA PHE A 444 7.26 -26.27 17.11
C PHE A 444 7.57 -26.73 18.54
N VAL A 445 7.03 -26.05 19.56
CA VAL A 445 7.33 -26.35 20.96
C VAL A 445 6.61 -27.62 21.39
N SER A 446 5.32 -27.74 21.06
CA SER A 446 4.57 -28.97 21.26
C SER A 446 5.20 -30.13 20.50
N LEU A 447 5.55 -29.93 19.23
CA LEU A 447 6.17 -30.96 18.39
C LEU A 447 7.53 -31.40 18.95
N TRP A 448 8.40 -30.47 19.35
CA TRP A 448 9.67 -30.80 20.00
C TRP A 448 9.48 -31.56 21.30
N ASN A 449 8.61 -31.08 22.19
CA ASN A 449 8.36 -31.71 23.48
C ASN A 449 7.87 -33.16 23.34
N LYS A 450 7.13 -33.47 22.26
CA LYS A 450 6.63 -34.80 21.97
C LYS A 450 7.72 -35.78 21.49
N PHE A 451 8.74 -35.30 20.76
CA PHE A 451 9.77 -36.17 20.15
C PHE A 451 11.19 -35.99 20.72
N ARG A 452 11.40 -35.08 21.68
CA ARG A 452 12.72 -34.74 22.25
C ARG A 452 13.49 -35.94 22.81
N GLU A 453 12.79 -36.94 23.34
CA GLU A 453 13.43 -38.16 23.88
C GLU A 453 13.94 -39.05 22.73
N ASN A 454 13.12 -39.25 21.70
CA ASN A 454 13.54 -40.02 20.52
C ASN A 454 14.73 -39.36 19.82
N THR A 455 14.73 -38.03 19.70
CA THR A 455 15.80 -37.26 19.07
C THR A 455 17.04 -37.12 19.94
N ALA A 456 17.02 -37.50 21.22
CA ALA A 456 18.16 -37.40 22.14
C ALA A 456 18.69 -38.76 22.63
N SER A 457 18.06 -39.86 22.19
CA SER A 457 18.34 -41.21 22.71
C SER A 457 19.79 -41.67 22.53
N ASP A 458 20.46 -41.29 21.44
CA ASP A 458 21.88 -41.59 21.21
C ASP A 458 22.83 -40.83 22.14
N ILE A 459 22.49 -39.59 22.50
CA ILE A 459 23.26 -38.77 23.44
C ILE A 459 23.17 -39.37 24.85
N LEU A 460 21.98 -39.81 25.26
CA LEU A 460 21.80 -40.52 26.54
C LEU A 460 22.64 -41.81 26.57
N ILE A 461 22.58 -42.62 25.50
CA ILE A 461 23.37 -43.86 25.40
C ILE A 461 24.88 -43.55 25.45
N ARG A 462 25.33 -42.49 24.77
CA ARG A 462 26.73 -42.07 24.77
C ARG A 462 27.18 -41.67 26.18
N GLN A 463 26.41 -40.83 26.88
CA GLN A 463 26.76 -40.39 28.23
C GLN A 463 26.76 -41.54 29.26
N ARG A 464 25.81 -42.49 29.17
CA ARG A 464 25.82 -43.70 30.01
C ARG A 464 27.10 -44.53 29.84
N ARG A 465 27.59 -44.64 28.61
CA ARG A 465 28.86 -45.35 28.30
C ARG A 465 30.08 -44.60 28.83
N GLU A 466 30.11 -43.28 28.69
CA GLU A 466 31.22 -42.44 29.15
C GLU A 466 31.32 -42.41 30.69
N LEU A 467 30.18 -42.44 31.38
CA LEU A 467 30.11 -42.37 32.85
C LEU A 467 30.01 -43.74 33.53
N VAL A 468 29.90 -44.83 32.77
CA VAL A 468 29.72 -46.21 33.25
C VAL A 468 28.57 -46.30 34.28
N SER A 469 27.46 -45.65 33.97
CA SER A 469 26.27 -45.59 34.84
C SER A 469 25.02 -45.78 34.00
N ASP A 470 24.30 -46.87 34.25
CA ASP A 470 23.03 -47.19 33.58
C ASP A 470 21.84 -46.45 34.20
N ASP A 471 22.00 -45.85 35.37
CA ASP A 471 20.95 -45.14 36.11
C ASP A 471 20.65 -43.73 35.57
N LEU A 472 21.47 -43.24 34.63
CA LEU A 472 21.32 -41.89 34.06
C LEU A 472 19.98 -41.76 33.31
N GLN A 473 19.18 -40.75 33.64
CA GLN A 473 17.89 -40.46 33.00
C GLN A 473 17.99 -39.27 32.04
N TYR A 474 16.92 -38.98 31.30
CA TYR A 474 16.86 -37.76 30.49
C TYR A 474 16.86 -36.51 31.38
N GLU A 475 17.86 -35.65 31.18
CA GLU A 475 18.00 -34.37 31.84
C GLU A 475 18.06 -33.23 30.80
N GLN A 476 17.86 -31.98 31.26
CA GLN A 476 17.77 -30.82 30.37
C GLN A 476 19.04 -30.61 29.53
N ASN A 477 20.21 -30.89 30.08
CA ASN A 477 21.50 -30.85 29.37
C ASN A 477 21.55 -31.78 28.14
N ILE A 478 20.93 -32.97 28.23
CA ILE A 478 20.85 -33.94 27.13
C ILE A 478 19.96 -33.39 26.01
N PHE A 479 18.84 -32.76 26.38
CA PHE A 479 17.95 -32.11 25.40
C PHE A 479 18.59 -30.86 24.77
N ASP A 480 19.35 -30.08 25.54
CA ASP A 480 20.08 -28.92 25.05
C ASP A 480 21.16 -29.33 24.03
N GLU A 481 21.84 -30.45 24.27
CA GLU A 481 22.80 -31.02 23.32
C GLU A 481 22.12 -31.54 22.05
N ALA A 482 20.99 -32.25 22.18
CA ALA A 482 20.20 -32.70 21.03
C ALA A 482 19.71 -31.52 20.18
N LEU A 483 19.30 -30.42 20.82
CA LEU A 483 18.89 -29.19 20.16
C LEU A 483 20.07 -28.49 19.46
N PHE A 484 21.27 -28.53 20.06
CA PHE A 484 22.49 -28.02 19.45
C PHE A 484 22.86 -28.78 18.17
N GLU A 485 22.80 -30.13 18.20
CA GLU A 485 23.04 -30.95 17.01
C GLU A 485 21.96 -30.74 15.93
N LEU A 486 20.68 -30.63 16.33
CA LEU A 486 19.60 -30.29 15.42
C LEU A 486 19.83 -28.95 14.72
N ASN A 487 20.27 -27.93 15.47
CA ASN A 487 20.56 -26.60 14.93
C ASN A 487 21.66 -26.63 13.86
N LYS A 488 22.69 -27.48 14.01
CA LYS A 488 23.71 -27.65 12.96
C LYS A 488 23.12 -28.15 11.64
N VAL A 489 22.16 -29.08 11.72
CA VAL A 489 21.49 -29.62 10.52
C VAL A 489 20.59 -28.57 9.87
N VAL A 490 19.82 -27.82 10.66
CA VAL A 490 18.99 -26.72 10.14
C VAL A 490 19.85 -25.68 9.41
N GLN A 491 21.00 -25.29 9.99
CA GLN A 491 21.96 -24.35 9.38
C GLN A 491 22.53 -24.81 8.03
N LEU A 492 22.59 -26.12 7.80
CA LEU A 492 23.05 -26.68 6.53
C LEU A 492 21.94 -26.67 5.47
N LEU A 493 20.68 -26.73 5.88
CA LEU A 493 19.51 -26.86 5.00
C LEU A 493 18.96 -25.51 4.51
N SER A 494 19.13 -24.41 5.24
CA SER A 494 18.30 -23.20 5.06
C SER A 494 19.10 -21.92 4.77
N ARG A 495 19.99 -21.94 3.76
CA ARG A 495 20.82 -20.79 3.30
C ARG A 495 20.05 -19.50 2.85
N GLY A 496 18.75 -19.38 3.10
CA GLY A 496 17.93 -18.19 2.82
C GLY A 496 16.89 -17.77 3.87
N THR A 497 16.59 -18.58 4.89
CA THR A 497 15.52 -18.33 5.90
C THR A 497 16.02 -18.16 7.34
N GLU A 498 17.33 -18.36 7.59
CA GLU A 498 17.92 -18.42 8.95
C GLU A 498 18.19 -17.06 9.63
N LYS A 499 18.27 -15.95 8.87
CA LYS A 499 18.61 -14.65 9.44
C LYS A 499 17.58 -14.21 10.49
N THR A 500 16.29 -14.32 10.16
CA THR A 500 15.21 -13.87 11.03
C THR A 500 15.10 -14.72 12.30
N PHE A 501 15.31 -16.05 12.21
CA PHE A 501 15.33 -16.92 13.38
C PHE A 501 16.46 -16.53 14.35
N LEU A 502 17.68 -16.37 13.85
CA LEU A 502 18.82 -15.95 14.67
C LEU A 502 18.59 -14.57 15.28
N ILE A 503 18.02 -13.63 14.52
CA ILE A 503 17.66 -12.30 15.02
C ILE A 503 16.67 -12.41 16.19
N ASN A 504 15.61 -13.22 16.07
CA ASN A 504 14.62 -13.39 17.12
C ASN A 504 15.23 -14.04 18.37
N LEU A 505 16.10 -15.03 18.20
CA LEU A 505 16.83 -15.64 19.31
C LEU A 505 17.73 -14.62 20.04
N LEU A 506 18.48 -13.80 19.29
CA LEU A 506 19.34 -12.74 19.85
C LEU A 506 18.52 -11.67 20.59
N LEU A 507 17.41 -11.23 19.98
CA LEU A 507 16.48 -10.29 20.61
C LEU A 507 15.93 -10.86 21.93
N THR A 508 15.48 -12.11 21.92
CA THR A 508 14.96 -12.82 23.11
C THR A 508 16.04 -12.94 24.18
N LYS A 509 17.26 -13.34 23.81
CA LYS A 509 18.38 -13.48 24.75
C LYS A 509 18.72 -12.15 25.41
N VAL A 510 18.84 -11.05 24.66
CA VAL A 510 19.12 -9.73 25.24
C VAL A 510 17.97 -9.28 26.15
N ARG A 511 16.72 -9.47 25.73
CA ARG A 511 15.53 -9.13 26.54
C ARG A 511 15.45 -9.93 27.83
N SER A 512 15.81 -11.22 27.81
CA SER A 512 15.83 -12.09 29.00
C SER A 512 16.82 -11.60 30.08
N THR A 513 17.84 -10.83 29.70
CA THR A 513 18.79 -10.21 30.65
C THR A 513 18.30 -8.86 31.21
N GLY A 514 17.04 -8.50 30.98
CA GLY A 514 16.46 -7.21 31.42
C GLY A 514 16.90 -6.01 30.59
N LYS A 515 17.63 -6.22 29.48
CA LYS A 515 18.12 -5.15 28.60
C LYS A 515 17.12 -4.86 27.47
N ILE A 516 17.10 -3.62 27.00
CA ILE A 516 16.21 -3.19 25.90
C ILE A 516 16.85 -3.54 24.55
N ALA A 517 16.16 -4.38 23.77
CA ALA A 517 16.53 -4.72 22.40
C ALA A 517 15.42 -4.33 21.40
N LEU A 518 15.75 -3.44 20.47
CA LEU A 518 14.83 -2.94 19.45
C LEU A 518 14.92 -3.77 18.18
N ALA A 519 13.79 -4.30 17.74
CA ALA A 519 13.65 -5.04 16.50
C ALA A 519 13.07 -4.12 15.43
N VAL A 520 13.84 -3.82 14.38
CA VAL A 520 13.40 -3.00 13.27
C VAL A 520 13.67 -3.67 11.93
N ALA A 521 12.87 -3.34 10.92
CA ALA A 521 13.14 -3.76 9.54
C ALA A 521 12.84 -2.64 8.54
N SER A 522 13.44 -2.74 7.34
CA SER A 522 13.23 -1.75 6.27
C SER A 522 11.81 -1.79 5.67
N SER A 523 11.14 -2.94 5.69
CA SER A 523 9.77 -3.13 5.18
C SER A 523 8.81 -3.57 6.28
N GLY A 524 7.52 -3.31 6.09
CA GLY A 524 6.48 -3.75 7.04
C GLY A 524 6.37 -5.28 7.12
N ILE A 525 6.58 -5.98 6.00
CA ILE A 525 6.50 -7.45 5.92
C ILE A 525 7.70 -8.09 6.61
N ALA A 526 8.90 -7.54 6.47
CA ALA A 526 10.06 -8.05 7.21
C ALA A 526 9.93 -7.77 8.72
N ALA A 527 9.38 -6.60 9.10
CA ALA A 527 9.16 -6.27 10.51
C ALA A 527 8.19 -7.24 11.21
N THR A 528 7.22 -7.82 10.48
CA THR A 528 6.29 -8.81 11.06
C THR A 528 6.94 -10.14 11.40
N LEU A 529 8.10 -10.43 10.82
CA LEU A 529 8.84 -11.65 11.12
C LEU A 529 9.70 -11.51 12.39
N LEU A 530 9.83 -10.29 12.94
CA LEU A 530 10.60 -10.02 14.14
C LEU A 530 9.69 -9.89 15.38
N GLU A 531 10.07 -10.51 16.49
CA GLU A 531 9.30 -10.43 17.72
C GLU A 531 9.30 -8.99 18.29
N GLY A 532 8.12 -8.37 18.34
CA GLY A 532 7.96 -6.95 18.69
C GLY A 532 8.48 -5.99 17.61
N GLY A 533 8.67 -6.48 16.39
CA GLY A 533 9.22 -5.76 15.25
C GLY A 533 8.37 -4.58 14.78
N ARG A 534 9.05 -3.52 14.33
CA ARG A 534 8.44 -2.34 13.70
C ARG A 534 9.27 -1.89 12.51
N THR A 535 8.70 -1.08 11.61
CA THR A 535 9.51 -0.52 10.52
C THR A 535 10.49 0.51 11.08
N ALA A 536 11.73 0.53 10.57
CA ALA A 536 12.74 1.51 10.97
C ALA A 536 12.23 2.95 10.81
N HIS A 537 11.45 3.21 9.76
CA HIS A 537 10.78 4.50 9.54
C HIS A 537 9.84 4.89 10.68
N SER A 538 9.03 3.95 11.18
CA SER A 538 8.08 4.21 12.26
C SER A 538 8.77 4.37 13.62
N THR A 539 9.78 3.54 13.90
CA THR A 539 10.53 3.50 15.16
C THR A 539 11.38 4.74 15.34
N PHE A 540 12.14 5.11 14.30
CA PHE A 540 13.08 6.22 14.37
C PHE A 540 12.51 7.52 13.82
N LYS A 541 11.29 7.55 13.26
CA LYS A 541 10.75 8.76 12.61
C LYS A 541 11.71 9.31 11.55
N LEU A 542 12.16 8.41 10.67
CA LEU A 542 13.10 8.74 9.60
C LEU A 542 12.51 9.83 8.67
N PRO A 543 13.33 10.78 8.19
CA PRO A 543 12.88 11.87 7.34
C PRO A 543 12.43 11.36 5.96
N LEU A 544 11.22 11.79 5.53
CA LEU A 544 10.61 11.35 4.27
C LEU A 544 11.14 12.10 3.03
N LYS A 545 11.70 13.30 3.21
CA LYS A 545 12.33 14.08 2.14
C LYS A 545 13.83 13.81 2.15
N ILE A 546 14.25 12.80 1.40
CA ILE A 546 15.65 12.35 1.32
C ILE A 546 16.45 13.12 0.24
N ALA A 547 15.80 13.98 -0.55
CA ALA A 547 16.33 14.44 -1.84
C ALA A 547 16.70 15.94 -1.95
N THR A 548 16.64 16.74 -0.90
CA THR A 548 17.02 18.16 -0.99
C THR A 548 17.64 18.63 0.33
N ASP A 549 18.96 18.76 0.29
CA ASP A 549 19.86 19.46 1.20
C ASP A 549 20.12 18.86 2.61
N ASP A 550 21.42 18.94 2.92
CA ASP A 550 22.14 18.73 4.17
C ASP A 550 22.55 17.30 4.58
N ASN A 551 23.87 17.09 4.56
CA ASN A 551 24.63 16.07 5.30
C ASN A 551 24.40 16.08 6.84
N ASN A 552 23.36 16.78 7.32
CA ASN A 552 22.99 17.00 8.72
C ASN A 552 21.59 16.51 9.08
N SER A 553 20.90 15.78 8.20
CA SER A 553 19.57 15.24 8.48
C SER A 553 19.54 14.39 9.77
N VAL A 554 18.57 14.62 10.65
CA VAL A 554 18.36 13.84 11.88
C VAL A 554 16.97 13.22 11.89
N CYS A 555 16.82 12.16 12.68
CA CYS A 555 15.53 11.54 12.95
C CYS A 555 14.63 12.53 13.71
N SER A 556 13.34 12.57 13.39
CA SER A 556 12.36 13.46 14.07
C SER A 556 11.96 12.90 15.45
N VAL A 557 12.94 12.71 16.33
CA VAL A 557 12.80 12.18 17.69
C VAL A 557 13.36 13.19 18.68
N SER A 558 12.50 13.71 19.56
CA SER A 558 12.92 14.61 20.64
C SER A 558 13.59 13.83 21.79
N LYS A 559 14.65 14.38 22.38
CA LYS A 559 15.34 13.83 23.56
C LYS A 559 14.42 13.61 24.76
N GLN A 560 13.39 14.45 24.90
CA GLN A 560 12.43 14.43 25.99
C GLN A 560 11.26 13.47 25.74
N SER A 561 11.14 12.92 24.52
CA SER A 561 10.06 11.99 24.17
C SER A 561 10.29 10.60 24.75
N ASN A 562 9.21 9.86 25.02
CA ASN A 562 9.28 8.46 25.45
C ASN A 562 10.03 7.58 24.43
N THR A 563 9.87 7.87 23.13
CA THR A 563 10.63 7.20 22.06
C THR A 563 12.12 7.52 22.13
N GLY A 564 12.47 8.79 22.41
CA GLY A 564 13.86 9.20 22.60
C GLY A 564 14.51 8.51 23.80
N LYS A 565 13.79 8.39 24.92
CA LYS A 565 14.24 7.63 26.10
C LYS A 565 14.46 6.15 25.76
N LEU A 566 13.51 5.52 25.08
CA LEU A 566 13.61 4.11 24.67
C LEU A 566 14.84 3.85 23.77
N ILE A 567 15.07 4.72 22.79
CA ILE A 567 16.21 4.62 21.87
C ILE A 567 17.52 4.91 22.60
N ARG A 568 17.54 5.88 23.52
CA ARG A 568 18.73 6.20 24.32
C ARG A 568 19.14 5.04 25.21
N ASP A 569 18.18 4.37 25.83
CA ASP A 569 18.42 3.32 26.84
C ASP A 569 18.59 1.92 26.20
N CYS A 570 18.39 1.79 24.88
CA CYS A 570 18.58 0.51 24.18
C CYS A 570 20.03 0.03 24.17
N SER A 571 20.20 -1.29 24.28
CA SER A 571 21.49 -1.98 24.27
C SER A 571 21.80 -2.64 22.93
N LEU A 572 20.75 -3.07 22.22
CA LEU A 572 20.83 -3.70 20.90
C LEU A 572 19.74 -3.13 19.99
N ILE A 573 20.11 -2.79 18.76
CA ILE A 573 19.17 -2.55 17.66
C ILE A 573 19.45 -3.61 16.60
N VAL A 574 18.45 -4.38 16.22
CA VAL A 574 18.54 -5.24 15.04
C VAL A 574 17.77 -4.61 13.90
N TRP A 575 18.40 -4.44 12.75
CA TRP A 575 17.82 -3.84 11.56
C TRP A 575 17.81 -4.85 10.42
N ASP A 576 16.70 -5.57 10.27
CA ASP A 576 16.54 -6.54 9.19
C ASP A 576 16.24 -5.87 7.83
N GLU A 577 16.67 -6.53 6.76
CA GLU A 577 16.61 -5.99 5.39
C GLU A 577 17.27 -4.61 5.23
N ALA A 578 18.37 -4.36 5.95
CA ALA A 578 19.07 -3.07 5.92
C ALA A 578 19.54 -2.65 4.53
N THR A 579 19.77 -3.60 3.62
CA THR A 579 20.11 -3.37 2.20
C THR A 579 19.03 -2.59 1.44
N MET A 580 17.77 -2.66 1.87
CA MET A 580 16.67 -1.87 1.31
C MET A 580 16.59 -0.45 1.86
N SER A 581 17.38 -0.11 2.88
CA SER A 581 17.40 1.23 3.48
C SER A 581 18.37 2.16 2.76
N ASN A 582 17.98 3.43 2.62
CA ASN A 582 18.86 4.43 2.04
C ASN A 582 19.99 4.77 3.01
N LYS A 583 21.22 4.90 2.51
CA LYS A 583 22.40 5.34 3.28
C LYS A 583 22.12 6.56 4.17
N THR A 584 21.43 7.57 3.63
CA THR A 584 21.07 8.80 4.36
C THR A 584 20.19 8.55 5.59
N SER A 585 19.34 7.50 5.57
CA SER A 585 18.51 7.11 6.71
C SER A 585 19.34 6.50 7.83
N VAL A 586 20.35 5.71 7.49
CA VAL A 586 21.29 5.13 8.47
C VAL A 586 22.17 6.22 9.08
N GLU A 587 22.66 7.17 8.29
CA GLU A 587 23.42 8.32 8.78
C GLU A 587 22.56 9.25 9.67
N ALA A 588 21.29 9.46 9.32
CA ALA A 588 20.38 10.26 10.15
C ALA A 588 20.12 9.58 11.50
N LEU A 589 20.03 8.25 11.54
CA LEU A 589 19.96 7.50 12.79
C LEU A 589 21.26 7.66 13.60
N ASP A 590 22.42 7.49 12.98
CA ASP A 590 23.73 7.65 13.65
C ASP A 590 23.88 9.01 14.31
N ARG A 591 23.62 10.10 13.58
CA ARG A 591 23.64 11.48 14.14
C ARG A 591 22.69 11.61 15.32
N THR A 592 21.48 11.06 15.20
CA THR A 592 20.47 11.13 16.27
C THR A 592 20.88 10.31 17.49
N MET A 593 21.49 9.14 17.30
CA MET A 593 21.98 8.29 18.38
C MET A 593 23.12 8.94 19.15
N ARG A 594 24.06 9.58 18.43
CA ARG A 594 25.15 10.36 19.06
C ARG A 594 24.61 11.50 19.91
N ASP A 595 23.57 12.17 19.41
CA ASP A 595 22.91 13.27 20.11
C ASP A 595 22.09 12.79 21.33
N LEU A 596 21.27 11.73 21.18
CA LEU A 596 20.45 11.17 22.26
C LEU A 596 21.29 10.59 23.40
N ARG A 597 22.42 9.96 23.07
CA ARG A 597 23.30 9.30 24.05
C ARG A 597 24.46 10.18 24.51
N SER A 598 24.59 11.38 23.94
CA SER A 598 25.70 12.32 24.19
C SER A 598 27.08 11.66 24.07
N LYS A 599 27.24 10.78 23.06
CA LYS A 599 28.46 10.01 22.82
C LYS A 599 28.87 10.13 21.35
N ASN A 600 30.07 10.62 21.10
CA ASN A 600 30.62 10.76 19.73
C ASN A 600 31.25 9.46 19.20
N ALA A 601 30.63 8.32 19.49
CA ALA A 601 30.97 7.02 18.92
C ALA A 601 29.93 6.64 17.84
N PRO A 602 30.26 5.79 16.86
CA PRO A 602 29.26 5.28 15.92
C PRO A 602 28.01 4.77 16.63
N MET A 603 26.85 5.19 16.16
CA MET A 603 25.52 4.90 16.72
C MET A 603 25.39 5.25 18.21
N GLY A 604 26.12 6.26 18.69
CA GLY A 604 26.16 6.64 20.10
C GLY A 604 26.69 5.53 21.02
N GLY A 605 27.48 4.60 20.47
CA GLY A 605 27.98 3.41 21.18
C GLY A 605 26.90 2.36 21.45
N CYS A 606 25.82 2.33 20.68
CA CYS A 606 24.84 1.25 20.68
C CYS A 606 25.26 0.17 19.68
N VAL A 607 25.09 -1.10 20.05
CA VAL A 607 25.33 -2.22 19.13
C VAL A 607 24.18 -2.28 18.13
N ILE A 608 24.51 -2.21 16.84
CA ILE A 608 23.55 -2.41 15.76
C ILE A 608 23.94 -3.65 14.96
N LEU A 609 22.99 -4.56 14.81
CA LEU A 609 23.09 -5.73 13.95
C LEU A 609 22.28 -5.46 12.67
N PHE A 610 22.95 -5.45 11.51
CA PHE A 610 22.33 -5.26 10.20
C PHE A 610 22.05 -6.60 9.49
#